data_AF-A0A817P6D0-F1
#
_entry.id   AF-A0A817P6D0-F1
#
_cell.length_a   1.000
_cell.length_b   1.000
_cell.length_c   1.000
_cell.angle_alpha   90.00
_cell.angle_beta   90.00
_cell.angle_gamma   90.00
#
_symmetry.space_group_name_H-M   'P 1'
#
loop_
_entity.id
_entity.type
_entity.pdbx_description
1 polymer ?
#
loop_
_entity_poly.entity_id
_entity_poly.type
_entity_poly.pdbx_seq_one_letter_code
_entity_poly.pdbx_strand_id
1 'polypeptide(L)'
;MGMDKRIGKESLNAGPGFGGSCFPKDLLALAQVAKTFHTECQIIDSVISSNNQRPYDMVKKIYYLLNTSPISTHIDMRQQQTPSALCLDERQAKAIKYSLPFEINFSNKTIAVLGLTFKAGTDDIRSSAAIKIIQILLDREAIIQTFDPMGMPGTKKYLAALNYKNIFYAQTALSACQNSDIILITTEWAEFKTLPWETIKSQTKAPIILDLRNILDADQLNSIGYRIQSSYSFLESALTIESIVELACKHKMPAICLADRGNLFGSLEFALNCAKAGIQAINGALINLVYAEREFCEILLIAKDNIGYKNLLQLVSDSFTKNDRKICNHITLDDLIKYNAGLIILSGYAD
;
A
#
# COMPACT_ATOMS: atom_id res chain seq x y z
N MET A 1 19.46 1.17 -5.21
CA MET A 1 19.78 2.57 -5.59
C MET A 1 20.72 3.24 -4.60
N GLY A 2 20.36 3.35 -3.30
CA GLY A 2 21.18 4.12 -2.33
C GLY A 2 22.58 3.60 -2.01
N MET A 3 22.93 2.38 -2.46
CA MET A 3 24.31 1.85 -2.39
C MET A 3 25.24 2.48 -3.44
N ASP A 4 24.68 3.04 -4.51
CA ASP A 4 25.46 3.78 -5.51
C ASP A 4 25.87 5.14 -4.91
N LYS A 5 27.19 5.33 -4.75
CA LYS A 5 27.76 6.55 -4.15
C LYS A 5 27.40 7.83 -4.91
N ARG A 6 27.05 7.75 -6.20
CA ARG A 6 26.63 8.91 -7.01
C ARG A 6 25.24 9.43 -6.62
N ILE A 7 24.42 8.55 -6.05
CA ILE A 7 23.06 8.86 -5.59
C ILE A 7 23.07 9.13 -4.08
N GLY A 8 23.75 8.27 -3.33
CA GLY A 8 23.72 8.29 -1.87
C GLY A 8 22.43 7.66 -1.31
N LYS A 9 22.40 7.45 0.01
CA LYS A 9 21.28 6.80 0.73
C LYS A 9 20.25 7.80 1.29
N GLU A 10 20.61 9.07 1.32
CA GLU A 10 19.80 10.13 1.94
C GLU A 10 18.59 10.48 1.06
N SER A 11 17.49 10.90 1.71
CA SER A 11 16.26 11.35 1.02
C SER A 11 15.63 10.33 0.05
N LEU A 12 15.95 9.04 0.19
CA LEU A 12 15.34 7.94 -0.57
C LEU A 12 14.20 7.23 0.16
N ASN A 13 13.87 7.67 1.37
CA ASN A 13 12.77 7.09 2.16
C ASN A 13 11.43 7.53 1.55
N ALA A 14 10.67 6.56 1.04
CA ALA A 14 9.32 6.80 0.55
C ALA A 14 8.36 7.18 1.70
N GLY A 15 7.30 7.91 1.37
CA GLY A 15 6.35 8.41 2.38
C GLY A 15 4.98 8.79 1.82
N PRO A 16 4.12 9.40 2.67
CA PRO A 16 2.82 9.95 2.25
C PRO A 16 2.95 11.26 1.46
N GLY A 17 4.17 11.77 1.30
CA GLY A 17 4.48 13.04 0.67
C GLY A 17 5.44 13.85 1.56
N PHE A 18 6.21 14.76 0.95
CA PHE A 18 6.99 15.74 1.66
C PHE A 18 6.13 16.94 2.07
N GLY A 19 6.55 17.62 3.14
CA GLY A 19 5.87 18.79 3.69
C GLY A 19 6.84 19.84 4.23
N GLY A 20 6.39 20.62 5.21
CA GLY A 20 7.14 21.72 5.81
C GLY A 20 6.99 23.03 5.05
N SER A 21 7.64 24.07 5.57
CA SER A 21 7.54 25.45 5.06
C SER A 21 8.48 25.77 3.91
N CYS A 22 9.57 25.01 3.74
CA CYS A 22 10.59 25.28 2.74
C CYS A 22 10.27 24.57 1.41
N PHE A 23 10.30 23.23 1.39
CA PHE A 23 10.35 22.50 0.11
C PHE A 23 9.13 22.72 -0.79
N PRO A 24 7.87 22.64 -0.31
CA PRO A 24 6.71 22.97 -1.15
C PRO A 24 6.73 24.42 -1.64
N LYS A 25 7.10 25.37 -0.79
CA LYS A 25 7.13 26.80 -1.11
C LYS A 25 8.20 27.09 -2.17
N ASP A 26 9.39 26.54 -2.02
CA ASP A 26 10.52 26.81 -2.89
C ASP A 26 10.31 26.18 -4.28
N LEU A 27 9.72 24.97 -4.34
CA LEU A 27 9.34 24.35 -5.63
C LEU A 27 8.27 25.16 -6.36
N LEU A 28 7.23 25.62 -5.64
CA LEU A 28 6.19 26.47 -6.24
C LEU A 28 6.73 27.81 -6.69
N ALA A 29 7.60 28.44 -5.89
CA ALA A 29 8.26 29.69 -6.26
C ALA A 29 9.12 29.52 -7.51
N LEU A 30 9.93 28.45 -7.57
CA LEU A 30 10.77 28.15 -8.73
C LEU A 30 9.93 27.92 -9.99
N ALA A 31 8.87 27.11 -9.91
CA ALA A 31 7.95 26.88 -11.02
C ALA A 31 7.28 28.18 -11.49
N GLN A 32 6.90 29.06 -10.56
CA GLN A 32 6.29 30.35 -10.88
C GLN A 32 7.28 31.32 -11.55
N VAL A 33 8.52 31.36 -11.09
CA VAL A 33 9.59 32.15 -11.72
C VAL A 33 9.84 31.65 -13.14
N ALA A 34 9.98 30.34 -13.35
CA ALA A 34 10.18 29.77 -14.68
C ALA A 34 9.06 30.14 -15.66
N LYS A 35 7.79 30.11 -15.21
CA LYS A 35 6.64 30.57 -16.00
C LYS A 35 6.72 32.04 -16.39
N THR A 36 7.29 32.89 -15.54
CA THR A 36 7.48 34.32 -15.83
C THR A 36 8.47 34.55 -16.97
N PHE A 37 9.41 33.61 -17.16
CA PHE A 37 10.34 33.57 -18.28
C PHE A 37 9.90 32.63 -19.41
N HIS A 38 8.60 32.29 -19.48
CA HIS A 38 8.04 31.39 -20.50
C HIS A 38 8.77 30.05 -20.64
N THR A 39 9.30 29.53 -19.53
CA THR A 39 10.04 28.26 -19.47
C THR A 39 9.26 27.22 -18.68
N GLU A 40 9.12 26.02 -19.24
CA GLU A 40 8.49 24.88 -18.54
C GLU A 40 9.51 24.13 -17.67
N CYS A 41 9.15 23.85 -16.42
CA CYS A 41 9.95 23.02 -15.52
C CYS A 41 9.28 21.66 -15.29
N GLN A 42 9.18 20.87 -16.35
CA GLN A 42 8.41 19.61 -16.36
C GLN A 42 8.75 18.66 -15.22
N ILE A 43 10.03 18.57 -14.81
CA ILE A 43 10.47 17.76 -13.68
C ILE A 43 9.90 18.31 -12.36
N ILE A 44 10.02 19.62 -12.13
CA ILE A 44 9.51 20.27 -10.92
C ILE A 44 7.99 20.16 -10.85
N ASP A 45 7.31 20.41 -11.96
CA ASP A 45 5.85 20.27 -12.06
C ASP A 45 5.42 18.82 -11.79
N SER A 46 6.17 17.84 -12.26
CA SER A 46 5.94 16.41 -12.00
C SER A 46 6.14 16.07 -10.52
N VAL A 47 7.19 16.60 -9.88
CA VAL A 47 7.46 16.43 -8.44
C VAL A 47 6.32 17.02 -7.61
N ILE A 48 5.90 18.26 -7.91
CA ILE A 48 4.77 18.91 -7.23
C ILE A 48 3.49 18.09 -7.44
N SER A 49 3.23 17.67 -8.68
CA SER A 49 2.03 16.90 -9.00
C SER A 49 1.99 15.56 -8.29
N SER A 50 3.11 14.84 -8.26
CA SER A 50 3.26 13.56 -7.56
C SER A 50 3.04 13.73 -6.06
N ASN A 51 3.64 14.75 -5.45
CA ASN A 51 3.47 15.03 -4.02
C ASN A 51 2.03 15.36 -3.64
N ASN A 52 1.34 16.16 -4.48
CA ASN A 52 -0.06 16.52 -4.24
C ASN A 52 -1.02 15.35 -4.44
N GLN A 53 -0.68 14.41 -5.33
CA GLN A 53 -1.50 13.22 -5.60
C GLN A 53 -1.35 12.17 -4.48
N ARG A 54 -0.17 12.08 -3.88
CA ARG A 54 0.18 11.03 -2.91
C ARG A 54 -0.82 10.88 -1.75
N PRO A 55 -1.30 11.95 -1.08
CA PRO A 55 -2.34 11.84 -0.05
C PRO A 55 -3.63 11.16 -0.53
N TYR A 56 -4.07 11.44 -1.76
CA TYR A 56 -5.26 10.83 -2.34
C TYR A 56 -5.06 9.34 -2.59
N ASP A 57 -3.89 8.94 -3.08
CA ASP A 57 -3.56 7.54 -3.29
C ASP A 57 -3.50 6.78 -1.95
N MET A 58 -3.00 7.42 -0.89
CA MET A 58 -3.03 6.83 0.46
C MET A 58 -4.46 6.65 0.97
N VAL A 59 -5.34 7.63 0.76
CA VAL A 59 -6.76 7.50 1.15
C VAL A 59 -7.47 6.41 0.36
N LYS A 60 -7.19 6.24 -0.94
CA LYS A 60 -7.69 5.08 -1.71
C LYS A 60 -7.26 3.78 -1.08
N LYS A 61 -5.98 3.65 -0.71
CA LYS A 61 -5.46 2.45 -0.04
C LYS A 61 -6.19 2.18 1.29
N ILE A 62 -6.42 3.23 2.10
CA ILE A 62 -7.18 3.12 3.36
C ILE A 62 -8.61 2.61 3.10
N TYR A 63 -9.28 3.12 2.05
CA TYR A 63 -10.62 2.65 1.68
C TYR A 63 -10.65 1.17 1.33
N TYR A 64 -9.70 0.70 0.51
CA TYR A 64 -9.63 -0.71 0.15
C TYR A 64 -9.41 -1.59 1.38
N LEU A 65 -8.43 -1.25 2.24
CA LEU A 65 -8.14 -2.00 3.47
C LEU A 65 -9.32 -2.08 4.44
N LEU A 66 -10.21 -1.08 4.45
CA LEU A 66 -11.38 -1.04 5.34
C LEU A 66 -12.63 -1.75 4.79
N ASN A 67 -12.64 -2.08 3.50
CA ASN A 67 -13.80 -2.66 2.80
C ASN A 67 -13.51 -4.05 2.19
N THR A 68 -12.30 -4.58 2.34
CA THR A 68 -11.98 -5.96 2.02
C THR A 68 -12.53 -6.91 3.11
N SER A 69 -13.80 -7.31 2.95
CA SER A 69 -14.33 -8.61 3.43
C SER A 69 -14.52 -9.52 2.21
N PRO A 70 -14.53 -10.87 2.35
CA PRO A 70 -14.26 -11.80 1.23
C PRO A 70 -15.25 -11.77 0.05
N ILE A 71 -16.30 -10.96 0.08
CA ILE A 71 -17.28 -10.83 -1.00
C ILE A 71 -17.79 -9.38 -0.99
N SER A 72 -17.27 -8.52 -1.87
CA SER A 72 -18.08 -7.76 -2.87
C SER A 72 -17.32 -6.58 -3.49
N THR A 73 -17.38 -6.57 -4.82
CA THR A 73 -17.38 -5.42 -5.76
C THR A 73 -16.14 -4.53 -5.84
N HIS A 74 -15.34 -4.78 -6.88
CA HIS A 74 -14.37 -3.82 -7.41
C HIS A 74 -15.06 -2.69 -8.18
N ILE A 75 -14.64 -1.45 -7.88
CA ILE A 75 -14.89 -0.26 -8.68
C ILE A 75 -13.96 -0.32 -9.92
N ASP A 76 -14.55 -0.39 -11.11
CA ASP A 76 -13.83 -0.35 -12.39
C ASP A 76 -13.27 1.06 -12.65
N MET A 77 -11.97 1.25 -12.40
CA MET A 77 -11.28 2.52 -12.63
C MET A 77 -11.09 2.88 -14.12
N ARG A 78 -11.59 2.08 -15.07
CA ARG A 78 -11.43 2.34 -16.52
C ARG A 78 -12.68 2.90 -17.20
N GLN A 79 -13.83 2.99 -16.52
CA GLN A 79 -14.98 3.74 -17.04
C GLN A 79 -14.87 5.23 -16.71
N GLN A 80 -13.75 5.84 -17.07
CA GLN A 80 -13.71 7.28 -17.31
C GLN A 80 -14.16 7.49 -18.76
N GLN A 81 -15.46 7.65 -18.99
CA GLN A 81 -15.86 8.55 -20.05
C GLN A 81 -15.29 9.92 -19.66
N THR A 82 -14.24 10.34 -20.35
CA THR A 82 -13.87 11.75 -20.38
C THR A 82 -15.14 12.48 -20.83
N PRO A 83 -15.71 13.40 -20.02
CA PRO A 83 -16.74 14.28 -20.53
C PRO A 83 -16.13 14.96 -21.76
N SER A 84 -16.83 14.88 -22.89
CA SER A 84 -16.47 15.59 -24.11
C SER A 84 -15.96 16.98 -23.75
N ALA A 85 -14.74 17.31 -24.16
CA ALA A 85 -14.02 18.52 -23.81
C ALA A 85 -14.91 19.77 -23.94
N LEU A 86 -15.56 20.15 -22.84
CA LEU A 86 -16.37 21.35 -22.70
C LEU A 86 -15.57 22.26 -21.78
N CYS A 87 -14.76 23.12 -22.40
CA CYS A 87 -14.06 24.28 -21.84
C CYS A 87 -14.03 24.37 -20.29
N LEU A 88 -13.27 23.48 -19.64
CA LEU A 88 -13.02 23.57 -18.19
C LEU A 88 -11.79 24.46 -17.96
N ASP A 89 -11.88 25.39 -17.01
CA ASP A 89 -10.73 26.21 -16.63
C ASP A 89 -9.64 25.37 -15.90
N GLU A 90 -8.40 25.87 -15.83
CA GLU A 90 -7.28 25.18 -15.18
C GLU A 90 -7.54 24.81 -13.71
N ARG A 91 -8.35 25.58 -12.98
CA ARG A 91 -8.70 25.29 -11.58
C ARG A 91 -9.67 24.11 -11.50
N GLN A 92 -10.64 24.04 -12.41
CA GLN A 92 -11.60 22.93 -12.50
C GLN A 92 -10.91 21.63 -12.95
N ALA A 93 -10.01 21.70 -13.95
CA ALA A 93 -9.19 20.56 -14.36
C ALA A 93 -8.26 20.07 -13.23
N LYS A 94 -7.70 20.97 -12.43
CA LYS A 94 -6.87 20.65 -11.27
C LYS A 94 -7.69 20.03 -10.12
N ALA A 95 -8.93 20.47 -9.92
CA ALA A 95 -9.85 19.87 -8.96
C ALA A 95 -10.25 18.43 -9.35
N ILE A 96 -10.43 18.16 -10.64
CA ILE A 96 -10.70 16.80 -11.16
C ILE A 96 -9.45 15.90 -11.02
N LYS A 97 -8.24 16.43 -11.25
CA LYS A 97 -6.99 15.68 -11.12
C LYS A 97 -6.76 15.17 -9.69
N TYR A 98 -7.13 15.97 -8.69
CA TYR A 98 -7.02 15.64 -7.26
C TYR A 98 -8.38 15.29 -6.65
N SER A 99 -9.08 14.34 -7.27
CA SER A 99 -10.38 13.87 -6.81
C SER A 99 -10.35 12.38 -6.45
N LEU A 100 -11.06 12.03 -5.38
CA LEU A 100 -11.45 10.65 -5.09
C LEU A 100 -12.81 10.40 -5.73
N PRO A 101 -13.07 9.18 -6.26
CA PRO A 101 -14.41 8.76 -6.66
C PRO A 101 -15.45 9.12 -5.60
N PHE A 102 -16.64 9.54 -6.03
CA PHE A 102 -17.73 9.96 -5.13
C PHE A 102 -18.16 8.81 -4.19
N GLU A 103 -18.04 7.57 -4.66
CA GLU A 103 -18.38 6.33 -3.95
C GLU A 103 -17.50 6.05 -2.73
N ILE A 104 -16.31 6.67 -2.64
CA ILE A 104 -15.42 6.49 -1.49
C ILE A 104 -15.92 7.33 -0.32
N ASN A 105 -16.56 6.67 0.65
CA ASN A 105 -17.03 7.23 1.92
C ASN A 105 -16.54 6.35 3.10
N PHE A 106 -16.29 6.97 4.25
CA PHE A 106 -15.84 6.36 5.50
C PHE A 106 -16.84 6.56 6.65
N SER A 107 -18.13 6.77 6.38
CA SER A 107 -19.16 6.90 7.41
C SER A 107 -19.04 5.76 8.43
N ASN A 108 -19.06 6.11 9.73
CA ASN A 108 -18.93 5.17 10.85
C ASN A 108 -17.57 4.43 10.96
N LYS A 109 -16.57 4.74 10.13
CA LYS A 109 -15.22 4.20 10.26
C LYS A 109 -14.38 5.12 11.15
N THR A 110 -13.82 4.53 12.20
CA THR A 110 -12.91 5.20 13.12
C THR A 110 -11.47 4.94 12.68
N ILE A 111 -10.73 5.99 12.36
CA ILE A 111 -9.35 5.92 11.87
C ILE A 111 -8.43 6.56 12.92
N ALA A 112 -7.51 5.77 13.45
CA ALA A 112 -6.46 6.28 14.33
C ALA A 112 -5.32 6.85 13.48
N VAL A 113 -4.86 8.07 13.77
CA VAL A 113 -3.77 8.73 13.05
C VAL A 113 -2.66 9.12 14.03
N LEU A 114 -1.55 8.41 13.94
CA LEU A 114 -0.34 8.62 14.73
C LEU A 114 0.66 9.44 13.92
N GLY A 115 1.00 10.61 14.45
CA GLY A 115 1.80 11.62 13.78
C GLY A 115 0.93 12.63 13.03
N LEU A 116 1.28 13.90 13.15
CA LEU A 116 0.58 15.06 12.59
C LEU A 116 1.54 16.05 11.95
N THR A 117 2.77 16.09 12.43
CA THR A 117 3.83 16.97 11.96
C THR A 117 4.39 16.50 10.62
N PHE A 118 5.08 17.37 9.88
CA PHE A 118 5.58 16.97 8.56
C PHE A 118 6.76 15.98 8.63
N LYS A 119 7.46 15.94 9.77
CA LYS A 119 8.56 15.05 10.13
C LYS A 119 8.69 14.96 11.65
N ALA A 120 9.40 13.95 12.14
CA ALA A 120 9.67 13.85 13.58
C ALA A 120 10.61 14.97 14.09
N GLY A 121 10.52 15.26 15.39
CA GLY A 121 11.38 16.21 16.10
C GLY A 121 10.98 17.69 15.97
N THR A 122 9.75 17.99 15.56
CA THR A 122 9.22 19.35 15.44
C THR A 122 7.73 19.37 15.77
N ASP A 123 7.17 20.54 16.08
CA ASP A 123 5.74 20.81 16.21
C ASP A 123 5.12 21.36 14.91
N ASP A 124 5.92 21.55 13.86
CA ASP A 124 5.48 22.17 12.61
C ASP A 124 4.58 21.24 11.79
N ILE A 125 3.35 21.70 11.56
CA ILE A 125 2.33 21.00 10.77
C ILE A 125 2.13 21.60 9.38
N ARG A 126 2.87 22.65 9.03
CA ARG A 126 2.71 23.33 7.73
C ARG A 126 2.99 22.37 6.59
N SER A 127 2.08 22.33 5.63
CA SER A 127 2.14 21.43 4.47
C SER A 127 2.30 19.94 4.87
N SER A 128 1.88 19.55 6.08
CA SER A 128 1.97 18.17 6.52
C SER A 128 1.06 17.27 5.67
N ALA A 129 1.64 16.20 5.12
CA ALA A 129 0.87 15.18 4.39
C ALA A 129 -0.17 14.51 5.29
N ALA A 130 0.13 14.34 6.60
CA ALA A 130 -0.81 13.79 7.57
C ALA A 130 -2.07 14.65 7.70
N ILE A 131 -1.90 15.97 7.81
CA ILE A 131 -3.01 16.93 7.88
C ILE A 131 -3.84 16.88 6.60
N LYS A 132 -3.20 16.77 5.43
CA LYS A 132 -3.92 16.65 4.16
C LYS A 132 -4.73 15.36 4.07
N ILE A 133 -4.17 14.23 4.51
CA ILE A 133 -4.87 12.95 4.58
C ILE A 133 -6.07 13.05 5.53
N ILE A 134 -5.88 13.60 6.73
CA ILE A 134 -6.94 13.80 7.73
C ILE A 134 -8.10 14.63 7.15
N GLN A 135 -7.80 15.74 6.47
CA GLN A 135 -8.83 16.56 5.83
C GLN A 135 -9.63 15.77 4.79
N ILE A 136 -8.95 15.04 3.90
CA ILE A 136 -9.62 14.22 2.89
C ILE A 136 -10.51 13.15 3.54
N LEU A 137 -10.06 12.51 4.62
CA LEU A 137 -10.85 11.52 5.36
C LEU A 137 -12.07 12.14 6.06
N LEU A 138 -11.90 13.31 6.70
CA LEU A 138 -12.99 14.05 7.36
C LEU A 138 -14.04 14.56 6.35
N ASP A 139 -13.59 15.04 5.19
CA ASP A 139 -14.46 15.43 4.07
C ASP A 139 -15.27 14.23 3.53
N ARG A 140 -14.84 13.01 3.85
CA ARG A 140 -15.50 11.74 3.51
C ARG A 140 -16.06 11.03 4.75
N GLU A 141 -16.47 11.82 5.75
CA GLU A 141 -17.21 11.40 6.94
C GLU A 141 -16.51 10.41 7.89
N ALA A 142 -15.20 10.21 7.74
CA ALA A 142 -14.43 9.41 8.68
C ALA A 142 -14.46 10.03 10.09
N ILE A 143 -14.38 9.18 11.10
CA ILE A 143 -14.13 9.58 12.49
C ILE A 143 -12.64 9.48 12.74
N ILE A 144 -11.96 10.60 13.00
CA ILE A 144 -10.52 10.64 13.22
C ILE A 144 -10.22 10.68 14.72
N GLN A 145 -9.39 9.75 15.19
CA GLN A 145 -8.74 9.82 16.51
C GLN A 145 -7.25 10.05 16.28
N THR A 146 -6.66 11.09 16.84
CA THR A 146 -5.27 11.45 16.49
C THR A 146 -4.40 11.78 17.69
N PHE A 147 -3.11 11.51 17.53
CA PHE A 147 -2.06 11.82 18.48
C PHE A 147 -0.75 12.17 17.75
N ASP A 148 -0.05 13.19 18.24
CA ASP A 148 1.34 13.49 17.90
C ASP A 148 2.04 14.05 19.15
N PRO A 149 3.29 13.69 19.44
CA PRO A 149 4.04 14.21 20.59
C PRO A 149 4.12 15.73 20.69
N MET A 150 4.18 16.43 19.55
CA MET A 150 4.47 17.87 19.51
C MET A 150 3.44 18.66 18.69
N GLY A 151 2.88 18.09 17.63
CA GLY A 151 1.99 18.77 16.67
C GLY A 151 0.55 18.98 17.12
N MET A 152 0.17 18.50 18.31
CA MET A 152 -1.22 18.55 18.79
C MET A 152 -1.77 19.97 18.95
N PRO A 153 -1.06 20.95 19.56
CA PRO A 153 -1.58 22.32 19.69
C PRO A 153 -1.81 23.00 18.34
N GLY A 154 -0.85 22.89 17.42
CA GLY A 154 -0.95 23.45 16.07
C GLY A 154 -2.10 22.84 15.27
N THR A 155 -2.25 21.51 15.35
CA THR A 155 -3.32 20.78 14.66
C THR A 155 -4.70 21.15 15.19
N LYS A 156 -4.87 21.19 16.52
CA LYS A 156 -6.13 21.62 17.15
C LYS A 156 -6.55 23.00 16.67
N LYS A 157 -5.63 23.96 16.68
CA LYS A 157 -5.89 25.33 16.21
C LYS A 157 -6.27 25.36 14.73
N TYR A 158 -5.53 24.65 13.89
CA TYR A 158 -5.74 24.66 12.44
C TYR A 158 -7.06 24.00 12.04
N LEU A 159 -7.36 22.80 12.56
CA LEU A 159 -8.58 22.07 12.19
C LEU A 159 -9.84 22.62 12.86
N ALA A 160 -9.73 23.26 14.03
CA ALA A 160 -10.86 24.00 14.63
C ALA A 160 -11.33 25.14 13.72
N ALA A 161 -10.40 25.84 13.05
CA ALA A 161 -10.76 26.90 12.10
C ALA A 161 -11.52 26.38 10.86
N LEU A 162 -11.47 25.07 10.59
CA LEU A 162 -12.18 24.41 9.49
C LEU A 162 -13.52 23.78 9.92
N ASN A 163 -13.90 23.90 11.20
CA ASN A 163 -15.18 23.43 11.75
C ASN A 163 -15.48 21.93 11.60
N TYR A 164 -14.46 21.08 11.54
CA TYR A 164 -14.66 19.62 11.58
C TYR A 164 -15.14 19.15 12.95
N LYS A 165 -16.20 18.34 12.98
CA LYS A 165 -16.78 17.77 14.22
C LYS A 165 -16.30 16.34 14.52
N ASN A 166 -15.85 15.61 13.51
CA ASN A 166 -15.52 14.19 13.60
C ASN A 166 -14.03 13.95 13.90
N ILE A 167 -13.38 14.85 14.63
CA ILE A 167 -11.97 14.71 15.01
C ILE A 167 -11.78 14.76 16.54
N PHE A 168 -11.06 13.77 17.04
CA PHE A 168 -10.79 13.56 18.45
C PHE A 168 -9.29 13.57 18.70
N TYR A 169 -8.87 14.28 19.75
CA TYR A 169 -7.47 14.50 20.08
C TYR A 169 -7.11 13.70 21.33
N ALA A 170 -6.42 12.60 21.14
CA ALA A 170 -6.02 11.68 22.19
C ALA A 170 -4.86 12.25 23.03
N GLN A 171 -4.70 11.76 24.27
CA GLN A 171 -3.58 12.18 25.14
C GLN A 171 -2.35 11.28 24.96
N THR A 172 -2.54 10.08 24.43
CA THR A 172 -1.46 9.11 24.14
C THR A 172 -1.75 8.38 22.83
N ALA A 173 -0.70 7.87 22.18
CA ALA A 173 -0.85 7.01 21.01
C ALA A 173 -1.77 5.81 21.28
N LEU A 174 -1.66 5.19 22.46
CA LEU A 174 -2.52 4.06 22.86
C LEU A 174 -4.00 4.45 22.86
N SER A 175 -4.34 5.57 23.50
CA SER A 175 -5.72 6.09 23.52
C SER A 175 -6.25 6.50 22.15
N ALA A 176 -5.38 6.90 21.21
CA ALA A 176 -5.78 7.20 19.84
C ALA A 176 -6.18 5.95 19.05
N CYS A 177 -5.63 4.78 19.40
CA CYS A 177 -5.89 3.52 18.70
C CYS A 177 -7.18 2.81 19.19
N GLN A 178 -7.75 3.21 20.32
CA GLN A 178 -8.88 2.52 20.94
C GLN A 178 -10.15 2.56 20.07
N ASN A 179 -10.72 1.38 19.83
CA ASN A 179 -11.90 1.15 18.99
C ASN A 179 -11.74 1.66 17.55
N SER A 180 -10.51 1.81 17.07
CA SER A 180 -10.25 2.14 15.66
C SER A 180 -10.43 0.93 14.75
N ASP A 181 -10.89 1.18 13.53
CA ASP A 181 -11.00 0.22 12.43
C ASP A 181 -9.66 0.05 11.69
N ILE A 182 -8.81 1.08 11.69
CA ILE A 182 -7.45 1.07 11.12
C ILE A 182 -6.57 2.11 11.83
N ILE A 183 -5.28 1.79 11.95
CA ILE A 183 -4.24 2.68 12.50
C ILE A 183 -3.33 3.15 11.39
N LEU A 184 -3.13 4.46 11.27
CA LEU A 184 -2.18 5.08 10.34
C LEU A 184 -0.96 5.60 11.09
N ILE A 185 0.23 5.25 10.61
CA ILE A 185 1.47 5.93 11.01
C ILE A 185 1.87 6.87 9.89
N THR A 186 1.84 8.17 10.17
CA THR A 186 2.05 9.20 9.15
C THR A 186 3.31 10.03 9.37
N THR A 187 3.91 9.92 10.56
CA THR A 187 5.16 10.60 10.94
C THR A 187 6.08 9.64 11.67
N GLU A 188 7.37 9.69 11.35
CA GLU A 188 8.41 8.75 11.79
C GLU A 188 8.91 8.94 13.23
N TRP A 189 8.02 9.21 14.19
CA TRP A 189 8.40 9.35 15.60
C TRP A 189 8.96 8.04 16.16
N ALA A 190 10.09 8.12 16.88
CA ALA A 190 10.76 6.94 17.42
C ALA A 190 9.87 6.15 18.40
N GLU A 191 9.03 6.84 19.18
CA GLU A 191 8.09 6.21 20.13
C GLU A 191 7.08 5.29 19.46
N PHE A 192 6.71 5.54 18.19
CA PHE A 192 5.76 4.69 17.48
C PHE A 192 6.34 3.31 17.15
N LYS A 193 7.67 3.19 17.06
CA LYS A 193 8.33 1.89 16.78
C LYS A 193 8.17 0.91 17.94
N THR A 194 8.12 1.42 19.17
CA THR A 194 8.14 0.62 20.40
C THR A 194 6.78 0.60 21.11
N LEU A 195 5.69 0.89 20.40
CA LEU A 195 4.36 0.82 20.97
C LEU A 195 4.02 -0.62 21.39
N PRO A 196 3.20 -0.80 22.45
CA PRO A 196 2.78 -2.12 22.91
C PRO A 196 1.71 -2.70 21.95
N TRP A 197 2.15 -3.20 20.80
CA TRP A 197 1.27 -3.63 19.70
C TRP A 197 0.29 -4.75 20.09
N GLU A 198 0.68 -5.66 20.99
CA GLU A 198 -0.24 -6.68 21.53
C GLU A 198 -1.40 -6.07 22.32
N THR A 199 -1.10 -5.06 23.14
CA THR A 199 -2.13 -4.31 23.87
C THR A 199 -3.03 -3.56 22.88
N ILE A 200 -2.45 -2.88 21.89
CA ILE A 200 -3.21 -2.14 20.87
C ILE A 200 -4.13 -3.07 20.09
N LYS A 201 -3.64 -4.24 19.67
CA LYS A 201 -4.41 -5.26 18.94
C LYS A 201 -5.69 -5.66 19.67
N SER A 202 -5.62 -5.81 21.00
CA SER A 202 -6.81 -6.15 21.81
C SER A 202 -7.81 -5.00 22.00
N GLN A 203 -7.42 -3.76 21.69
CA GLN A 203 -8.23 -2.55 21.88
C GLN A 203 -8.78 -1.97 20.58
N THR A 204 -8.37 -2.50 19.43
CA THR A 204 -8.85 -2.11 18.09
C THR A 204 -9.99 -3.00 17.62
N LYS A 205 -10.86 -2.51 16.75
CA LYS A 205 -11.92 -3.34 16.13
C LYS A 205 -11.34 -4.37 15.17
N ALA A 206 -10.26 -4.01 14.48
CA ALA A 206 -9.51 -4.87 13.59
C ALA A 206 -8.01 -4.54 13.67
N PRO A 207 -7.11 -5.54 13.55
CA PRO A 207 -5.67 -5.35 13.67
C PRO A 207 -5.04 -4.81 12.38
N ILE A 208 -5.61 -3.77 11.78
CA ILE A 208 -5.12 -3.19 10.52
C ILE A 208 -4.22 -2.00 10.84
N ILE A 209 -2.96 -2.08 10.44
CA ILE A 209 -1.99 -0.99 10.56
C ILE A 209 -1.47 -0.65 9.17
N LEU A 210 -1.55 0.63 8.81
CA LEU A 210 -0.95 1.17 7.60
C LEU A 210 0.20 2.11 7.97
N ASP A 211 1.41 1.59 7.84
CA ASP A 211 2.63 2.38 8.02
C ASP A 211 2.99 3.14 6.74
N LEU A 212 2.82 4.46 6.74
CA LEU A 212 3.16 5.31 5.62
C LEU A 212 4.61 5.80 5.65
N ARG A 213 5.35 5.53 6.71
CA ARG A 213 6.75 5.97 6.91
C ARG A 213 7.75 4.83 6.96
N ASN A 214 7.27 3.59 6.92
CA ASN A 214 8.09 2.38 6.91
C ASN A 214 9.05 2.35 8.11
N ILE A 215 8.52 2.64 9.30
CA ILE A 215 9.25 2.66 10.57
C ILE A 215 9.02 1.41 11.42
N LEU A 216 7.96 0.65 11.13
CA LEU A 216 7.63 -0.57 11.84
C LEU A 216 8.40 -1.76 11.29
N ASP A 217 8.80 -2.65 12.18
CA ASP A 217 9.39 -3.92 11.82
C ASP A 217 8.26 -4.90 11.48
N ALA A 218 8.12 -5.21 10.19
CA ALA A 218 7.16 -6.19 9.72
C ALA A 218 7.41 -7.57 10.35
N ASP A 219 8.68 -7.93 10.63
CA ASP A 219 9.03 -9.23 11.22
C ASP A 219 8.46 -9.38 12.64
N GLN A 220 8.44 -8.26 13.38
CA GLN A 220 7.91 -8.17 14.74
C GLN A 220 6.37 -8.22 14.77
N LEU A 221 5.71 -7.68 13.73
CA LEU A 221 4.25 -7.55 13.67
C LEU A 221 3.56 -8.76 13.02
N ASN A 222 4.25 -9.46 12.11
CA ASN A 222 3.69 -10.54 11.30
C ASN A 222 4.21 -11.93 11.70
N SER A 223 4.37 -12.23 12.99
CA SER A 223 4.74 -13.59 13.48
C SER A 223 3.68 -14.69 13.23
N ILE A 224 2.95 -14.56 12.12
CA ILE A 224 1.92 -15.43 11.56
C ILE A 224 2.20 -15.53 10.05
N GLY A 225 2.91 -16.60 9.64
CA GLY A 225 2.97 -17.13 8.27
C GLY A 225 3.20 -16.12 7.12
N TYR A 226 4.46 -15.81 6.82
CA TYR A 226 4.81 -14.96 5.68
C TYR A 226 4.50 -15.62 4.32
N ARG A 227 3.77 -14.88 3.47
CA ARG A 227 3.79 -15.05 2.02
C ARG A 227 5.10 -14.45 1.50
N ILE A 228 5.85 -15.23 0.73
CA ILE A 228 7.17 -14.82 0.24
C ILE A 228 7.14 -14.70 -1.28
N GLN A 229 7.46 -13.50 -1.76
CA GLN A 229 7.77 -13.22 -3.16
C GLN A 229 9.25 -12.88 -3.27
N SER A 230 9.91 -13.43 -4.28
CA SER A 230 11.32 -13.16 -4.54
C SER A 230 11.47 -11.99 -5.51
N SER A 231 12.72 -11.64 -5.80
CA SER A 231 13.08 -10.69 -6.85
C SER A 231 12.57 -11.07 -8.25
N TYR A 232 12.05 -12.30 -8.45
CA TYR A 232 11.37 -12.71 -9.68
C TYR A 232 9.93 -12.16 -9.78
N SER A 233 9.38 -11.54 -8.73
CA SER A 233 8.17 -10.70 -8.78
C SER A 233 8.55 -9.23 -8.98
N PHE A 234 8.85 -8.87 -10.23
CA PHE A 234 9.34 -7.55 -10.61
C PHE A 234 8.40 -6.42 -10.12
N LEU A 235 8.95 -5.39 -9.49
CA LEU A 235 8.26 -4.26 -8.83
C LEU A 235 7.51 -4.59 -7.52
N GLU A 236 7.46 -5.85 -7.09
CA GLU A 236 6.73 -6.28 -5.88
C GLU A 236 7.66 -6.68 -4.74
N SER A 237 8.80 -7.29 -5.04
CA SER A 237 9.80 -7.68 -4.04
C SER A 237 11.23 -7.46 -4.52
N ALA A 238 12.10 -7.08 -3.58
CA ALA A 238 13.54 -6.98 -3.77
C ALA A 238 14.32 -8.08 -3.02
N LEU A 239 13.62 -9.02 -2.38
CA LEU A 239 14.25 -10.10 -1.62
C LEU A 239 14.81 -11.16 -2.57
N THR A 240 16.11 -11.43 -2.46
CA THR A 240 16.71 -12.58 -3.14
C THR A 240 16.26 -13.87 -2.47
N ILE A 241 16.35 -14.99 -3.19
CA ILE A 241 16.06 -16.32 -2.64
C ILE A 241 16.97 -16.65 -1.44
N GLU A 242 18.22 -16.21 -1.48
CA GLU A 242 19.16 -16.36 -0.37
C GLU A 242 18.65 -15.63 0.88
N SER A 243 18.30 -14.35 0.76
CA SER A 243 17.77 -13.56 1.89
C SER A 243 16.46 -14.13 2.43
N ILE A 244 15.60 -14.68 1.57
CA ILE A 244 14.38 -15.37 1.95
C ILE A 244 14.68 -16.57 2.86
N VAL A 245 15.65 -17.39 2.47
CA VAL A 245 16.03 -18.58 3.23
C VAL A 245 16.73 -18.22 4.53
N GLU A 246 17.59 -17.19 4.53
CA GLU A 246 18.22 -16.65 5.74
C GLU A 246 17.17 -16.19 6.77
N LEU A 247 16.14 -15.46 6.32
CA LEU A 247 15.02 -15.06 7.16
C LEU A 247 14.26 -16.27 7.70
N ALA A 248 13.96 -17.26 6.85
CA ALA A 248 13.27 -18.47 7.28
C ALA A 248 14.08 -19.25 8.35
N CYS A 249 15.41 -19.34 8.20
CA CYS A 249 16.29 -19.91 9.22
C CYS A 249 16.26 -19.11 10.52
N LYS A 250 16.43 -17.78 10.44
CA LYS A 250 16.39 -16.86 11.59
C LYS A 250 15.10 -17.02 12.39
N HIS A 251 13.98 -17.22 11.70
CA HIS A 251 12.66 -17.36 12.30
C HIS A 251 12.24 -18.82 12.57
N LYS A 252 13.15 -19.79 12.38
CA LYS A 252 12.92 -21.23 12.62
C LYS A 252 11.69 -21.77 11.88
N MET A 253 11.46 -21.29 10.66
CA MET A 253 10.35 -21.75 9.83
C MET A 253 10.68 -23.12 9.22
N PRO A 254 9.90 -24.18 9.51
CA PRO A 254 10.19 -25.52 9.00
C PRO A 254 9.83 -25.68 7.52
N ALA A 255 8.97 -24.81 7.00
CA ALA A 255 8.54 -24.78 5.62
C ALA A 255 8.24 -23.34 5.18
N ILE A 256 8.46 -23.04 3.91
CA ILE A 256 8.12 -21.74 3.30
C ILE A 256 7.59 -21.94 1.88
N CYS A 257 6.66 -21.06 1.48
CA CYS A 257 6.08 -21.06 0.14
C CYS A 257 6.61 -19.88 -0.68
N LEU A 258 7.22 -20.16 -1.82
CA LEU A 258 7.52 -19.14 -2.83
C LEU A 258 6.32 -18.99 -3.75
N ALA A 259 5.77 -17.79 -3.83
CA ALA A 259 4.54 -17.48 -4.56
C ALA A 259 4.71 -16.27 -5.49
N ASP A 260 5.66 -16.38 -6.43
CA ASP A 260 5.92 -15.29 -7.36
C ASP A 260 4.73 -15.03 -8.30
N ARG A 261 4.54 -13.75 -8.68
CA ARG A 261 3.40 -13.35 -9.51
C ARG A 261 3.54 -13.86 -10.93
N GLY A 262 2.58 -14.70 -11.32
CA GLY A 262 2.45 -15.20 -12.68
C GLY A 262 3.68 -15.94 -13.18
N ASN A 263 4.54 -16.47 -12.32
CA ASN A 263 5.73 -17.18 -12.76
C ASN A 263 6.23 -18.19 -11.72
N LEU A 264 7.14 -19.06 -12.17
CA LEU A 264 7.87 -20.02 -11.33
C LEU A 264 9.38 -19.94 -11.58
N PHE A 265 9.89 -18.78 -12.02
CA PHE A 265 11.29 -18.65 -12.46
C PHE A 265 12.28 -18.96 -11.33
N GLY A 266 11.98 -18.51 -10.12
CA GLY A 266 12.78 -18.76 -8.93
C GLY A 266 12.59 -20.14 -8.29
N SER A 267 11.64 -20.96 -8.76
CA SER A 267 11.21 -22.18 -8.05
C SER A 267 12.33 -23.20 -7.85
N LEU A 268 13.18 -23.42 -8.87
CA LEU A 268 14.31 -24.34 -8.76
C LEU A 268 15.38 -23.82 -7.81
N GLU A 269 15.81 -22.57 -7.98
CA GLU A 269 16.79 -21.92 -7.13
C GLU A 269 16.33 -21.92 -5.66
N PHE A 270 15.04 -21.66 -5.43
CA PHE A 270 14.41 -21.69 -4.12
C PHE A 270 14.43 -23.07 -3.49
N ALA A 271 14.01 -24.10 -4.22
CA ALA A 271 14.02 -25.48 -3.73
C ALA A 271 15.44 -25.92 -3.32
N LEU A 272 16.46 -25.56 -4.12
CA LEU A 272 17.86 -25.89 -3.82
C LEU A 272 18.38 -25.17 -2.58
N ASN A 273 18.05 -23.89 -2.39
CA ASN A 273 18.48 -23.13 -1.20
C ASN A 273 17.77 -23.60 0.07
N CYS A 274 16.47 -23.85 0.02
CA CYS A 274 15.71 -24.42 1.13
C CYS A 274 16.26 -25.80 1.54
N ALA A 275 16.57 -26.67 0.57
CA ALA A 275 17.13 -27.99 0.84
C ALA A 275 18.47 -27.91 1.58
N LYS A 276 19.36 -26.98 1.19
CA LYS A 276 20.63 -26.73 1.89
C LYS A 276 20.42 -26.26 3.34
N ALA A 277 19.37 -25.50 3.57
CA ALA A 277 19.00 -24.97 4.88
C ALA A 277 18.16 -25.93 5.74
N GLY A 278 17.80 -27.10 5.24
CA GLY A 278 16.93 -28.05 5.94
C GLY A 278 15.48 -27.56 6.07
N ILE A 279 15.03 -26.67 5.18
CA ILE A 279 13.68 -26.11 5.15
C ILE A 279 12.88 -26.76 4.03
N GLN A 280 11.61 -27.11 4.29
CA GLN A 280 10.72 -27.63 3.25
C GLN A 280 10.29 -26.49 2.31
N ALA A 281 10.69 -26.60 1.04
CA ALA A 281 10.21 -25.70 -0.01
C ALA A 281 8.79 -26.09 -0.46
N ILE A 282 7.92 -25.10 -0.56
CA ILE A 282 6.58 -25.20 -1.15
C ILE A 282 6.53 -24.30 -2.38
N ASN A 283 6.12 -24.84 -3.52
CA ASN A 283 6.01 -24.08 -4.76
C ASN A 283 4.58 -23.60 -4.97
N GLY A 284 4.41 -22.30 -5.16
CA GLY A 284 3.14 -21.69 -5.53
C GLY A 284 3.32 -20.58 -6.57
N ALA A 285 2.20 -20.05 -7.04
CA ALA A 285 2.17 -18.87 -7.90
C ALA A 285 0.87 -18.10 -7.66
N LEU A 286 0.97 -16.76 -7.70
CA LEU A 286 -0.20 -15.89 -7.75
C LEU A 286 -0.63 -15.75 -9.21
N ILE A 287 -1.89 -16.06 -9.50
CA ILE A 287 -2.43 -16.00 -10.86
C ILE A 287 -3.76 -15.25 -10.85
N ASN A 288 -3.98 -14.40 -11.86
CA ASN A 288 -5.28 -13.77 -12.07
C ASN A 288 -6.26 -14.81 -12.64
N LEU A 289 -7.44 -14.93 -12.05
CA LEU A 289 -8.55 -15.76 -12.52
C LEU A 289 -9.64 -14.83 -13.06
N VAL A 290 -10.08 -15.04 -14.31
CA VAL A 290 -11.29 -14.40 -14.82
C VAL A 290 -12.52 -15.20 -14.34
N TYR A 291 -13.43 -14.54 -13.65
CA TYR A 291 -14.63 -15.18 -13.06
C TYR A 291 -15.96 -14.65 -13.63
N ALA A 292 -15.95 -13.51 -14.31
CA ALA A 292 -17.06 -12.99 -15.12
C ALA A 292 -16.51 -12.17 -16.30
N GLU A 293 -17.36 -11.66 -17.19
CA GLU A 293 -16.92 -10.88 -18.36
C GLU A 293 -16.02 -9.70 -17.96
N ARG A 294 -14.71 -9.83 -18.24
CA ARG A 294 -13.66 -8.86 -17.88
C ARG A 294 -13.51 -8.59 -16.37
N GLU A 295 -14.05 -9.48 -15.52
CA GLU A 295 -13.83 -9.43 -14.07
C GLU A 295 -12.78 -10.44 -13.64
N PHE A 296 -11.80 -9.96 -12.88
CA PHE A 296 -10.64 -10.75 -12.45
C PHE A 296 -10.53 -10.75 -10.94
N CYS A 297 -10.11 -11.88 -10.37
CA CYS A 297 -9.63 -11.96 -9.00
C CYS A 297 -8.24 -12.57 -8.98
N GLU A 298 -7.49 -12.37 -7.89
CA GLU A 298 -6.22 -13.06 -7.68
C GLU A 298 -6.43 -14.30 -6.82
N ILE A 299 -5.80 -15.40 -7.22
CA ILE A 299 -5.77 -16.63 -6.45
C ILE A 299 -4.32 -17.08 -6.21
N LEU A 300 -4.08 -17.66 -5.04
CA LEU A 300 -2.84 -18.39 -4.77
C LEU A 300 -3.06 -19.86 -5.11
N LEU A 301 -2.23 -20.37 -6.00
CA LEU A 301 -2.15 -21.79 -6.32
C LEU A 301 -0.90 -22.38 -5.68
N ILE A 302 -1.04 -23.47 -4.93
CA ILE A 302 0.06 -24.19 -4.29
C ILE A 302 0.09 -25.61 -4.81
N ALA A 303 1.27 -26.09 -5.20
CA ALA A 303 1.48 -27.49 -5.55
C ALA A 303 1.50 -28.36 -4.28
N LYS A 304 0.50 -29.22 -4.10
CA LYS A 304 0.45 -30.21 -3.02
C LYS A 304 1.41 -31.37 -3.27
N ASP A 305 1.54 -31.76 -4.53
CA ASP A 305 2.33 -32.91 -4.98
C ASP A 305 2.91 -32.67 -6.39
N ASN A 306 3.57 -33.69 -6.95
CA ASN A 306 4.18 -33.62 -8.28
C ASN A 306 3.16 -33.45 -9.41
N ILE A 307 1.91 -33.90 -9.23
CA ILE A 307 0.82 -33.68 -10.19
C ILE A 307 0.43 -32.20 -10.14
N GLY A 308 0.27 -31.68 -8.92
CA GLY A 308 0.05 -30.27 -8.66
C GLY A 308 1.11 -29.37 -9.28
N TYR A 309 2.40 -29.69 -9.10
CA TYR A 309 3.48 -28.88 -9.67
C TYR A 309 3.44 -28.83 -11.20
N LYS A 310 3.15 -29.96 -11.86
CA LYS A 310 2.97 -30.00 -13.33
C LYS A 310 1.77 -29.16 -13.77
N ASN A 311 0.66 -29.25 -13.06
CA ASN A 311 -0.53 -28.47 -13.34
C ASN A 311 -0.32 -26.97 -13.09
N LEU A 312 0.42 -26.61 -12.03
CA LEU A 312 0.80 -25.23 -11.74
C LEU A 312 1.65 -24.64 -12.88
N LEU A 313 2.65 -25.39 -13.37
CA LEU A 313 3.46 -25.01 -14.53
C LEU A 313 2.60 -24.78 -15.78
N GLN A 314 1.62 -25.65 -16.01
CA GLN A 314 0.71 -25.53 -17.15
C GLN A 314 -0.18 -24.28 -17.04
N LEU A 315 -0.78 -24.02 -15.87
CA LEU A 315 -1.62 -22.84 -15.64
C LEU A 315 -0.83 -21.54 -15.77
N VAL A 316 0.38 -21.49 -15.20
CA VAL A 316 1.29 -20.34 -15.38
C VAL A 316 1.58 -20.14 -16.86
N SER A 317 1.94 -21.19 -17.61
CA SER A 317 2.25 -21.08 -19.03
C SER A 317 1.05 -20.65 -19.89
N ASP A 318 -0.11 -21.24 -19.63
CA ASP A 318 -1.36 -20.94 -20.31
C ASP A 318 -1.75 -19.47 -20.12
N SER A 319 -1.47 -18.91 -18.94
CA SER A 319 -1.78 -17.52 -18.64
C SER A 319 -1.11 -16.50 -19.58
N PHE A 320 0.03 -16.85 -20.19
CA PHE A 320 0.76 -16.02 -21.16
C PHE A 320 0.49 -16.38 -22.63
N THR A 321 0.06 -17.61 -22.89
CA THR A 321 0.05 -18.18 -24.25
C THR A 321 -1.35 -18.25 -24.86
N LYS A 322 -2.39 -18.39 -24.04
CA LYS A 322 -3.77 -18.52 -24.53
C LYS A 322 -4.57 -17.21 -24.56
N ASN A 323 -4.09 -16.17 -23.88
CA ASN A 323 -4.85 -14.93 -23.71
C ASN A 323 -4.38 -13.78 -24.62
N ASP A 324 -5.33 -12.94 -25.04
CA ASP A 324 -5.04 -11.65 -25.67
C ASP A 324 -4.43 -10.72 -24.60
N ARG A 325 -3.13 -10.46 -24.69
CA ARG A 325 -2.29 -9.75 -23.70
C ARG A 325 -2.67 -8.27 -23.49
N LYS A 326 -3.81 -7.82 -24.02
CA LYS A 326 -4.28 -6.44 -23.95
C LYS A 326 -4.78 -6.01 -22.56
N ILE A 327 -5.12 -6.97 -21.69
CA ILE A 327 -5.66 -6.68 -20.35
C ILE A 327 -4.65 -7.07 -19.26
N CYS A 328 -4.44 -8.38 -19.08
CA CYS A 328 -3.45 -8.97 -18.18
C CYS A 328 -3.27 -10.47 -18.49
N ASN A 329 -2.22 -11.09 -17.96
CA ASN A 329 -2.09 -12.55 -17.97
C ASN A 329 -3.06 -13.14 -16.93
N HIS A 330 -3.89 -14.11 -17.32
CA HIS A 330 -4.92 -14.68 -16.47
C HIS A 330 -5.21 -16.14 -16.84
N ILE A 331 -6.00 -16.85 -16.04
CA ILE A 331 -6.57 -18.14 -16.41
C ILE A 331 -8.09 -18.05 -16.30
N THR A 332 -8.79 -18.96 -16.96
CA THR A 332 -10.24 -19.09 -16.83
C THR A 332 -10.62 -20.10 -15.74
N LEU A 333 -11.87 -20.08 -15.30
CA LEU A 333 -12.44 -21.15 -14.46
C LEU A 333 -12.31 -22.51 -15.14
N ASP A 334 -12.45 -22.59 -16.47
CA ASP A 334 -12.29 -23.84 -17.22
C ASP A 334 -10.86 -24.37 -17.20
N ASP A 335 -9.85 -23.50 -17.33
CA ASP A 335 -8.45 -23.88 -17.18
C ASP A 335 -8.20 -24.45 -15.77
N LEU A 336 -8.74 -23.78 -14.75
CA LEU A 336 -8.60 -24.20 -13.36
C LEU A 336 -9.29 -25.55 -13.12
N ILE A 337 -10.51 -25.76 -13.62
CA ILE A 337 -11.22 -27.04 -13.55
C ILE A 337 -10.42 -28.12 -14.27
N LYS A 338 -9.80 -27.82 -15.41
CA LYS A 338 -9.01 -28.78 -16.17
C LYS A 338 -7.73 -29.20 -15.44
N TYR A 339 -7.07 -28.28 -14.74
CA TYR A 339 -5.76 -28.49 -14.12
C TYR A 339 -5.80 -28.45 -12.58
N ASN A 340 -6.93 -28.73 -11.92
CA ASN A 340 -7.05 -28.62 -10.45
C ASN A 340 -6.32 -29.73 -9.67
N ALA A 341 -6.06 -30.89 -10.28
CA ALA A 341 -5.58 -32.06 -9.56
C ALA A 341 -4.21 -31.78 -8.89
N GLY A 342 -4.08 -32.12 -7.61
CA GLY A 342 -2.85 -31.89 -6.85
C GLY A 342 -2.58 -30.42 -6.50
N LEU A 343 -3.50 -29.49 -6.77
CA LEU A 343 -3.39 -28.09 -6.35
C LEU A 343 -4.17 -27.83 -5.05
N ILE A 344 -3.63 -26.95 -4.23
CA ILE A 344 -4.38 -26.26 -3.17
C ILE A 344 -4.66 -24.85 -3.72
N ILE A 345 -5.94 -24.51 -3.77
CA ILE A 345 -6.42 -23.22 -4.27
C ILE A 345 -6.91 -22.44 -3.07
N LEU A 346 -6.36 -21.25 -2.89
CA LEU A 346 -6.79 -20.34 -1.84
C LEU A 346 -7.48 -19.16 -2.54
N SER A 347 -8.80 -19.04 -2.34
CA SER A 347 -9.68 -18.00 -2.89
C SER A 347 -10.14 -17.08 -1.76
N GLY A 348 -10.05 -15.77 -1.94
CA GLY A 348 -10.26 -14.80 -0.86
C GLY A 348 -9.03 -13.96 -0.53
N TYR A 349 -8.03 -13.94 -1.42
CA TYR A 349 -6.99 -12.93 -1.40
C TYR A 349 -7.55 -11.62 -1.92
N ALA A 350 -8.13 -10.86 -1.01
CA ALA A 350 -8.10 -9.42 -1.13
C ALA A 350 -7.06 -8.95 -0.12
N ASP A 351 -5.89 -8.52 -0.61
CA ASP A 351 -4.91 -7.80 0.20
C ASP A 351 -5.49 -6.47 0.69
#